data_AF-A0AAE3LNM2-F1
#
_entry.id   AF-A0AAE3LNM2-F1
#
_cell.length_a   1.000
_cell.length_b   1.000
_cell.length_c   1.000
_cell.angle_alpha   90.00
_cell.angle_beta   90.00
_cell.angle_gamma   90.00
#
_symmetry.space_group_name_H-M   'P 1'
#
loop_
_entity.id
_entity.type
_entity.pdbx_description
1 polymer ?
#
loop_
_entity_poly.entity_id
_entity_poly.type
_entity_poly.pdbx_seq_one_letter_code
_entity_poly.pdbx_strand_id
1 'polypeptide(L)'
;MKKHLKQLKNEKGFTLIELLAVIVILGIIAAIAVPMIGNVIQDSKEKAAVNDALNIISSAKLADANNEAPANSETGYTENDLNKYLETTSTFTSVNKDDNGNWYITGHTDALDYVKGAKENVLTEQELKAALAND
;
A
#
# COMPACT_ATOMS: atom_id res chain seq x y z
N MET A 1 -26.88 34.87 61.14
CA MET A 1 -27.45 33.67 60.46
C MET A 1 -27.26 33.85 58.96
N LYS A 2 -26.32 33.14 58.33
CA LYS A 2 -26.14 33.16 56.86
C LYS A 2 -26.91 31.99 56.25
N LYS A 3 -27.94 32.29 55.47
CA LYS A 3 -28.80 31.31 54.81
C LYS A 3 -28.08 30.86 53.53
N HIS A 4 -27.50 29.65 53.54
CA HIS A 4 -26.93 29.05 52.33
C HIS A 4 -28.06 28.62 51.40
N LEU A 5 -28.32 29.40 50.35
CA LEU A 5 -29.20 29.02 49.26
C LEU A 5 -28.48 27.96 48.41
N LYS A 6 -28.87 26.70 48.58
CA LYS A 6 -28.43 25.58 47.76
C LYS A 6 -29.03 25.79 46.35
N GLN A 7 -28.21 26.20 45.39
CA GLN A 7 -28.61 26.21 43.98
C GLN A 7 -28.84 24.76 43.54
N LEU A 8 -30.08 24.41 43.22
CA LEU A 8 -30.40 23.16 42.55
C LEU A 8 -29.87 23.28 41.12
N LYS A 9 -28.74 22.62 40.83
CA LYS A 9 -28.23 22.49 39.47
C LYS A 9 -29.30 21.80 38.64
N ASN A 10 -29.75 22.47 37.59
CA ASN A 10 -30.74 21.96 36.65
C ASN A 10 -30.01 21.00 35.70
N GLU A 11 -29.76 19.78 36.16
CA GLU A 11 -29.16 18.70 35.35
C GLU A 11 -30.18 18.30 34.28
N LYS A 12 -30.11 18.94 33.10
CA LYS A 12 -30.85 18.50 31.92
C LYS A 12 -30.27 17.16 31.48
N GLY A 13 -30.90 16.07 31.89
CA GLY A 13 -30.56 14.72 31.46
C GLY A 13 -30.80 14.53 29.97
N PHE A 14 -29.91 13.79 29.31
CA PHE A 14 -30.04 13.39 27.91
C PHE A 14 -31.22 12.44 27.75
N THR A 15 -32.05 12.63 26.72
CA THR A 15 -33.22 11.77 26.50
C THR A 15 -32.84 10.53 25.69
N LEU A 16 -33.53 9.41 25.90
CA LEU A 16 -33.30 8.19 25.13
C LEU A 16 -33.62 8.37 23.64
N ILE A 17 -34.58 9.24 23.32
CA ILE A 17 -34.96 9.54 21.93
C ILE A 17 -33.86 10.31 21.20
N GLU A 18 -33.16 11.21 21.88
CA GLU A 18 -31.99 11.90 21.32
C GLU A 18 -30.85 10.92 21.05
N LEU A 19 -30.62 9.97 21.96
CA LEU A 19 -29.62 8.90 21.73
C LEU A 19 -30.00 8.02 20.53
N LEU A 20 -31.28 7.66 20.44
CA LEU A 20 -31.80 6.81 19.37
C LEU A 20 -31.62 7.46 17.99
N ALA A 21 -31.97 8.74 17.86
CA ALA A 21 -31.81 9.46 16.59
C ALA A 21 -30.35 9.50 16.13
N VAL A 22 -29.40 9.68 17.06
CA VAL A 22 -27.96 9.71 16.75
C VAL A 22 -27.47 8.36 16.24
N ILE A 23 -27.79 7.26 16.92
CA ILE A 23 -27.32 5.92 16.50
C ILE A 23 -27.92 5.50 15.14
N VAL A 24 -29.15 5.93 14.83
CA VAL A 24 -29.77 5.67 13.52
C VAL A 24 -29.01 6.38 12.41
N ILE A 25 -28.66 7.66 12.60
CA ILE A 25 -27.89 8.42 11.62
C ILE A 25 -26.49 7.82 11.46
N LEU A 26 -25.80 7.50 12.57
CA LEU A 26 -24.48 6.86 12.53
C LEU A 26 -24.53 5.49 11.84
N GLY A 27 -25.60 4.71 12.03
CA GLY A 27 -25.79 3.42 11.38
C GLY A 27 -25.89 3.53 9.85
N ILE A 28 -26.65 4.53 9.35
CA ILE A 28 -26.77 4.78 7.91
C ILE A 28 -25.42 5.19 7.30
N ILE A 29 -24.69 6.10 7.97
CA ILE A 29 -23.37 6.53 7.52
C ILE A 29 -22.39 5.36 7.52
N ALA A 30 -22.36 4.57 8.59
CA ALA A 30 -21.46 3.42 8.71
C ALA A 30 -21.72 2.36 7.62
N ALA A 31 -22.98 2.12 7.26
CA ALA A 31 -23.34 1.16 6.22
C ALA A 31 -22.73 1.49 4.84
N ILE A 32 -22.56 2.78 4.50
CA ILE A 32 -21.96 3.24 3.24
C ILE A 32 -20.45 3.41 3.38
N ALA A 33 -20.01 3.99 4.51
CA ALA A 33 -18.61 4.35 4.72
C ALA A 33 -17.69 3.12 4.81
N VAL A 34 -18.11 2.06 5.50
CA VAL A 34 -17.29 0.85 5.70
C VAL A 34 -16.87 0.19 4.38
N PRO A 35 -17.79 -0.18 3.46
CA PRO A 35 -17.37 -0.80 2.19
C PRO A 35 -16.58 0.17 1.31
N MET A 36 -16.94 1.45 1.29
CA MET A 36 -16.23 2.47 0.49
C MET A 36 -14.78 2.62 0.93
N ILE A 37 -14.53 2.78 2.23
CA ILE A 37 -13.19 2.90 2.80
C ILE A 37 -12.40 1.61 2.58
N GLY A 38 -13.06 0.45 2.69
CA GLY A 38 -12.45 -0.86 2.38
C GLY A 38 -11.86 -0.92 0.98
N ASN A 39 -12.63 -0.50 -0.04
CA ASN A 39 -12.16 -0.46 -1.43
C ASN A 39 -10.99 0.51 -1.61
N VAL A 40 -11.09 1.74 -1.06
CA VAL A 40 -10.01 2.73 -1.16
C VAL A 40 -8.71 2.23 -0.53
N ILE A 41 -8.79 1.54 0.61
CA ILE A 41 -7.62 0.94 1.26
C ILE A 41 -7.04 -0.17 0.39
N GLN A 42 -7.87 -1.01 -0.20
CA GLN A 42 -7.44 -2.10 -1.07
C GLN A 42 -6.71 -1.54 -2.31
N ASP A 43 -7.33 -0.59 -3.01
CA ASP A 43 -6.73 0.07 -4.17
C ASP A 43 -5.40 0.76 -3.80
N SER A 44 -5.33 1.39 -2.63
CA SER A 44 -4.11 2.04 -2.15
C SER A 44 -2.99 1.03 -1.88
N LYS A 45 -3.32 -0.15 -1.32
CA LYS A 45 -2.35 -1.22 -1.08
C LYS A 45 -1.83 -1.82 -2.38
N GLU A 46 -2.72 -2.07 -3.34
CA GLU A 46 -2.36 -2.59 -4.66
C GLU A 46 -1.40 -1.65 -5.39
N LYS A 47 -1.71 -0.34 -5.42
CA LYS A 47 -0.83 0.67 -5.99
C LYS A 47 0.49 0.79 -5.24
N ALA A 48 0.47 0.69 -3.91
CA ALA A 48 1.69 0.69 -3.11
C ALA A 48 2.60 -0.50 -3.48
N ALA A 49 2.03 -1.70 -3.65
CA ALA A 49 2.78 -2.88 -4.05
C ALA A 49 3.42 -2.74 -5.44
N VAL A 50 2.69 -2.18 -6.41
CA VAL A 50 3.25 -1.90 -7.75
C VAL A 50 4.36 -0.85 -7.71
N ASN A 51 4.17 0.22 -6.93
CA ASN A 51 5.20 1.24 -6.74
C ASN A 51 6.44 0.69 -6.03
N ASP A 52 6.27 -0.22 -5.07
CA ASP A 52 7.37 -0.89 -4.40
C ASP A 52 8.20 -1.72 -5.40
N ALA A 53 7.54 -2.54 -6.22
CA ALA A 53 8.21 -3.27 -7.30
C ALA A 53 8.97 -2.35 -8.27
N LEU A 54 8.40 -1.20 -8.64
CA LEU A 54 9.08 -0.19 -9.48
C LEU A 54 10.27 0.47 -8.78
N ASN A 55 10.18 0.71 -7.48
CA ASN A 55 11.29 1.23 -6.68
C ASN A 55 12.43 0.21 -6.63
N ILE A 56 12.14 -1.07 -6.46
CA ILE A 56 13.16 -2.13 -6.46
C ILE A 56 13.84 -2.22 -7.84
N ILE A 57 13.08 -2.14 -8.94
CA ILE A 57 13.66 -2.06 -10.29
C ILE A 57 14.54 -0.82 -10.45
N SER A 58 14.11 0.32 -9.91
CA SER A 58 14.88 1.57 -9.95
C SER A 58 16.17 1.46 -9.15
N SER A 59 16.16 0.76 -8.02
CA SER A 59 17.36 0.45 -7.23
C SER A 59 18.35 -0.43 -8.00
N ALA A 60 17.87 -1.45 -8.70
CA ALA A 60 18.73 -2.26 -9.57
C ALA A 60 19.34 -1.46 -10.71
N LYS A 61 18.58 -0.54 -11.31
CA LYS A 61 19.08 0.39 -12.32
C LYS A 61 20.17 1.32 -11.79
N LEU A 62 20.01 1.81 -10.55
CA LEU A 62 21.03 2.64 -9.91
C LEU A 62 22.30 1.84 -9.61
N ALA A 63 22.18 0.60 -9.16
CA ALA A 63 23.32 -0.30 -8.96
C ALA A 63 24.06 -0.55 -10.29
N ASP A 64 23.33 -0.92 -11.36
CA ASP A 64 23.87 -1.12 -12.71
C ASP A 64 24.56 0.14 -13.26
N ALA A 65 23.95 1.32 -13.08
CA ALA A 65 24.54 2.60 -13.47
C ALA A 65 25.82 2.94 -12.67
N ASN A 66 25.94 2.46 -11.44
CA ASN A 66 27.14 2.57 -10.62
C ASN A 66 28.16 1.45 -10.90
N ASN A 67 27.92 0.63 -11.92
CA ASN A 67 28.78 -0.48 -12.31
C ASN A 67 28.90 -1.55 -11.20
N GLU A 68 27.89 -1.62 -10.32
CA GLU A 68 27.71 -2.65 -9.29
C GLU A 68 26.90 -3.79 -9.91
N ALA A 69 27.57 -4.87 -10.28
CA ALA A 69 26.95 -6.07 -10.83
C ALA A 69 26.32 -6.93 -9.72
N PRO A 70 25.29 -7.74 -10.02
CA PRO A 70 24.74 -8.66 -9.02
C PRO A 70 25.80 -9.68 -8.60
N ALA A 71 25.77 -10.10 -7.32
CA ALA A 71 26.70 -11.09 -6.80
C ALA A 71 26.67 -12.42 -7.57
N ASN A 72 25.53 -12.76 -8.17
CA ASN A 72 25.37 -13.90 -9.06
C ASN A 72 24.60 -13.48 -10.33
N SER A 73 25.27 -13.56 -11.48
CA SER A 73 24.71 -13.16 -12.78
C SER A 73 23.59 -14.07 -13.29
N GLU A 74 23.48 -15.31 -12.81
CA GLU A 74 22.37 -16.20 -13.17
C GLU A 74 21.08 -15.83 -12.45
N THR A 75 21.19 -15.33 -11.21
CA THR A 75 20.02 -14.96 -10.39
C THR A 75 19.59 -13.52 -10.59
N GLY A 76 20.52 -12.63 -10.92
CA GLY A 76 20.29 -11.18 -10.96
C GLY A 76 20.44 -10.51 -9.60
N TYR A 77 19.97 -9.26 -9.52
CA TYR A 77 20.04 -8.45 -8.31
C TYR A 77 19.07 -8.96 -7.27
N THR A 78 19.56 -9.31 -6.09
CA THR A 78 18.79 -9.75 -4.93
C THR A 78 18.64 -8.61 -3.91
N GLU A 79 17.85 -8.83 -2.85
CA GLU A 79 17.73 -7.88 -1.73
C GLU A 79 19.10 -7.49 -1.15
N ASN A 80 20.01 -8.46 -1.02
CA ASN A 80 21.36 -8.20 -0.49
C ASN A 80 22.18 -7.28 -1.40
N ASP A 81 22.03 -7.42 -2.72
CA ASP A 81 22.71 -6.57 -3.70
C ASP A 81 22.16 -5.13 -3.66
N LEU A 82 20.86 -4.99 -3.35
CA LEU A 82 20.15 -3.71 -3.40
C LEU A 82 19.98 -3.01 -2.04
N ASN A 83 20.45 -3.60 -0.95
CA ASN A 83 20.28 -3.09 0.41
C ASN A 83 20.83 -1.65 0.62
N LYS A 84 21.80 -1.22 -0.19
CA LYS A 84 22.32 0.16 -0.20
C LYS A 84 21.32 1.18 -0.78
N TYR A 85 20.41 0.72 -1.62
CA TYR A 85 19.50 1.54 -2.43
C TYR A 85 18.03 1.42 -1.98
N LEU A 86 17.69 0.41 -1.18
CA LEU A 86 16.35 0.19 -0.66
C LEU A 86 16.22 0.80 0.74
N GLU A 87 15.14 1.55 0.96
CA GLU A 87 14.84 2.14 2.28
C GLU A 87 14.13 1.16 3.21
N THR A 88 13.48 0.14 2.65
CA THR A 88 12.69 -0.87 3.37
C THR A 88 12.99 -2.26 2.84
N THR A 89 12.89 -3.26 3.72
CA THR A 89 12.92 -4.67 3.33
C THR A 89 11.63 -4.98 2.58
N SER A 90 11.75 -5.20 1.28
CA SER A 90 10.64 -5.60 0.40
C SER A 90 10.88 -7.03 -0.07
N THR A 91 9.83 -7.85 -0.16
CA THR A 91 9.97 -9.25 -0.56
C THR A 91 9.99 -9.38 -2.08
N PHE A 92 11.14 -9.78 -2.61
CA PHE A 92 11.31 -10.16 -4.01
C PHE A 92 12.39 -11.23 -4.12
N THR A 93 12.41 -11.98 -5.23
CA THR A 93 13.46 -12.97 -5.48
C THR A 93 14.64 -12.34 -6.21
N SER A 94 14.37 -11.65 -7.32
CA SER A 94 15.43 -10.95 -8.06
C SER A 94 14.90 -9.88 -9.01
N VAL A 95 15.79 -8.97 -9.40
CA VAL A 95 15.61 -8.05 -10.52
C VAL A 95 16.65 -8.33 -11.59
N ASN A 96 16.21 -8.38 -12.84
CA ASN A 96 17.02 -8.73 -13.99
C ASN A 96 16.71 -7.84 -15.19
N LYS A 97 17.58 -7.94 -16.20
CA LYS A 97 17.45 -7.27 -17.49
C LYS A 97 17.44 -8.34 -18.59
N ASP A 98 16.47 -8.29 -19.50
CA ASP A 98 16.40 -9.20 -20.65
C ASP A 98 17.43 -8.83 -21.73
N ASP A 99 17.55 -9.68 -22.76
CA ASP A 99 18.47 -9.45 -23.90
C ASP A 99 18.19 -8.13 -24.66
N ASN A 100 16.99 -7.58 -24.52
CA ASN A 100 16.58 -6.33 -25.16
C ASN A 100 16.81 -5.10 -24.25
N GLY A 101 17.31 -5.29 -23.04
CA GLY A 101 17.55 -4.23 -22.07
C GLY A 101 16.34 -3.86 -21.19
N ASN A 102 15.25 -4.61 -21.27
CA ASN A 102 14.06 -4.37 -20.45
C ASN A 102 14.23 -4.98 -19.06
N TRP A 103 13.83 -4.23 -18.05
CA TRP A 103 13.92 -4.65 -16.67
C TRP A 103 12.66 -5.41 -16.24
N TYR A 104 12.86 -6.45 -15.44
CA TYR A 104 11.79 -7.22 -14.83
C TYR A 104 12.17 -7.65 -13.42
N ILE A 105 11.15 -7.82 -12.59
CA ILE A 105 11.26 -8.32 -11.21
C ILE A 105 10.57 -9.68 -11.12
N THR A 106 11.17 -10.57 -10.34
CA THR A 106 10.65 -11.91 -10.05
C THR A 106 10.39 -12.02 -8.56
N GLY A 107 9.27 -12.65 -8.16
CA GLY A 107 9.03 -13.00 -6.76
C GLY A 107 8.32 -11.95 -5.92
N HIS A 108 7.86 -10.85 -6.51
CA HIS A 108 7.12 -9.80 -5.81
C HIS A 108 5.61 -10.09 -5.83
N THR A 109 5.16 -10.94 -4.90
CA THR A 109 3.79 -11.51 -4.91
C THR A 109 2.69 -10.46 -4.81
N ASP A 110 2.88 -9.42 -4.00
CA ASP A 110 1.82 -8.44 -3.73
C ASP A 110 1.49 -7.59 -4.96
N ALA A 111 2.47 -7.38 -5.85
CA ALA A 111 2.25 -6.70 -7.12
C ALA A 111 1.73 -7.66 -8.20
N LEU A 112 2.05 -8.95 -8.09
CA LEU A 112 1.65 -9.98 -9.06
C LEU A 112 0.13 -10.09 -9.17
N ASP A 113 -0.56 -10.03 -8.04
CA ASP A 113 -2.02 -10.18 -7.96
C ASP A 113 -2.77 -9.03 -8.65
N TYR A 114 -2.12 -7.87 -8.80
CA TYR A 114 -2.72 -6.68 -9.41
C TYR A 114 -2.40 -6.53 -10.91
N VAL A 115 -1.22 -6.94 -11.33
CA VAL A 115 -0.77 -6.77 -12.72
C VAL A 115 -1.40 -7.84 -13.62
N LYS A 116 -2.38 -7.43 -14.43
CA LYS A 116 -3.04 -8.32 -15.40
C LYS A 116 -2.05 -8.83 -16.45
N GLY A 117 -1.99 -10.15 -16.62
CA GLY A 117 -1.16 -10.80 -17.65
C GLY A 117 0.23 -11.23 -17.20
N ALA A 118 0.55 -11.05 -15.91
CA ALA A 118 1.80 -11.52 -15.33
C ALA A 118 1.99 -13.03 -15.56
N LYS A 119 3.22 -13.43 -15.91
CA LYS A 119 3.58 -14.83 -16.18
C LYS A 119 4.59 -15.28 -15.14
N GLU A 120 4.36 -16.47 -14.58
CA GLU A 120 5.37 -17.20 -13.80
C GLU A 120 6.08 -16.37 -12.72
N ASN A 121 5.33 -15.53 -11.99
CA ASN A 121 5.85 -14.68 -10.92
C ASN A 121 6.86 -13.61 -11.39
N VAL A 122 6.82 -13.26 -12.68
CA VAL A 122 7.65 -12.23 -13.31
C VAL A 122 6.76 -11.05 -13.73
N LEU A 123 7.26 -9.85 -13.43
CA LEU A 123 6.63 -8.58 -13.76
C LEU A 123 7.63 -7.68 -14.48
N THR A 124 7.33 -7.30 -15.71
CA THR A 124 8.16 -6.32 -16.43
C THR A 124 7.87 -4.91 -15.92
N GLU A 125 8.86 -4.02 -16.02
CA GLU A 125 8.68 -2.61 -15.69
C GLU A 125 7.55 -1.97 -16.50
N GLN A 126 7.36 -2.39 -17.75
CA GLN A 126 6.29 -1.90 -18.60
C GLN A 126 4.91 -2.34 -18.10
N GLU A 127 4.76 -3.59 -17.69
CA GLU A 127 3.50 -4.10 -17.13
C GLU A 127 3.15 -3.40 -15.80
N LEU A 128 4.14 -3.18 -14.94
CA LEU A 128 3.97 -2.42 -13.69
C LEU A 128 3.53 -0.97 -13.97
N LYS A 129 4.19 -0.29 -14.91
CA LYS A 129 3.81 1.07 -15.32
C LYS A 129 2.42 1.12 -15.96
N ALA A 130 2.08 0.13 -16.78
CA ALA A 130 0.76 0.02 -17.38
C ALA A 130 -0.32 -0.21 -16.31
N ALA A 131 -0.03 -0.98 -15.25
CA ALA A 131 -0.97 -1.20 -14.16
C ALA A 131 -1.32 0.10 -13.41
N LEU A 132 -0.36 1.00 -13.21
CA LEU A 132 -0.60 2.32 -12.59
C LEU A 132 -1.27 3.34 -13.54
N ALA A 133 -1.18 3.13 -14.86
CA ALA A 133 -1.70 4.08 -15.85
C ALA A 133 -3.17 3.85 -16.22
N ASN A 134 -3.76 2.71 -15.83
CA ASN A 134 -5.11 2.29 -16.23
C ASN A 134 -6.21 2.63 -15.20
N ASP A 135 -5.99 3.62 -14.34
CA ASP A 135 -7.01 4.18 -13.42
C ASP A 135 -7.87 5.29 -14.06
#